data_AF-A0A3Q2YA77-F1
#
_entry.id   AF-A0A3Q2YA77-F1
#
_cell.length_a   1.000
_cell.length_b   1.000
_cell.length_c   1.000
_cell.angle_alpha   90.00
_cell.angle_beta   90.00
_cell.angle_gamma   90.00
#
_symmetry.space_group_name_H-M   'P 1'
#
loop_
_entity.id
_entity.type
_entity.pdbx_description
1 polymer ?
#
loop_
_entity_poly.entity_id
_entity_poly.type
_entity_poly.pdbx_seq_one_letter_code
_entity_poly.pdbx_strand_id
1 'polypeptide(L)'
;MQIKVADWIKGQTCGLCGKADGEIRQEYRTSNGRVTKNAVSFAHSWVLPAENCRDTTECRMKVESVQLEKKTNVQGQESKCFSVEPVLRCLPGCLPIKTTAVTVGFHCLAKDAAVIPQDFYNYSVDMRETTQAHLACSCTPQCA
;
A
#
# COMPACT_ATOMS: atom_id res chain seq x y z
N MET A 1 -18.75 15.73 -4.09
CA MET A 1 -18.79 15.72 -2.61
C MET A 1 -17.83 16.78 -2.11
N GLN A 2 -18.25 17.59 -1.12
CA GLN A 2 -17.43 18.65 -0.53
C GLN A 2 -17.50 18.51 0.98
N ILE A 3 -16.35 18.56 1.66
CA ILE A 3 -16.26 18.55 3.12
C ILE A 3 -15.67 19.90 3.54
N LYS A 4 -16.29 20.55 4.54
CA LYS A 4 -15.76 21.77 5.15
C LYS A 4 -15.26 21.42 6.55
N VAL A 5 -14.05 21.86 6.85
CA VAL A 5 -13.36 21.59 8.12
C VAL A 5 -13.45 22.84 8.98
N ALA A 6 -13.87 22.69 10.25
CA ALA A 6 -13.95 23.82 11.17
C ALA A 6 -12.54 24.29 11.56
N ASP A 7 -12.38 25.58 11.87
CA ASP A 7 -11.05 26.17 12.09
C ASP A 7 -10.28 25.51 13.24
N TRP A 8 -10.96 25.07 14.29
CA TRP A 8 -10.35 24.47 15.48
C TRP A 8 -9.81 23.05 15.26
N ILE A 9 -10.16 22.38 14.15
CA ILE A 9 -9.64 21.07 13.75
C ILE A 9 -8.66 21.14 12.57
N LYS A 10 -8.29 22.34 12.11
CA LYS A 10 -7.23 22.52 11.10
C LYS A 10 -5.92 21.90 11.58
N GLY A 11 -5.23 21.20 10.69
CA GLY A 11 -4.00 20.46 10.98
C GLY A 11 -4.17 19.14 11.73
N GLN A 12 -5.39 18.83 12.19
CA GLN A 12 -5.69 17.61 12.96
C GLN A 12 -6.36 16.52 12.13
N THR A 13 -6.75 16.80 10.89
CA THR A 13 -7.36 15.80 10.02
C THR A 13 -6.30 14.86 9.43
N CYS A 14 -6.74 13.69 8.99
CA CYS A 14 -5.94 12.78 8.21
C CYS A 14 -6.84 12.05 7.22
N GLY A 15 -6.27 11.39 6.23
CA GLY A 15 -7.04 10.73 5.17
C GLY A 15 -6.77 11.32 3.79
N LEU A 16 -7.64 10.94 2.86
CA LEU A 16 -7.56 11.34 1.44
C LEU A 16 -7.66 12.86 1.23
N CYS A 17 -8.27 13.59 2.17
CA CYS A 17 -8.39 15.06 2.13
C CYS A 17 -7.23 15.79 2.84
N GLY A 18 -6.23 15.05 3.34
CA GLY A 18 -5.07 15.63 4.00
C GLY A 18 -5.36 16.19 5.40
N LYS A 19 -4.50 17.12 5.85
CA LYS A 19 -4.51 17.69 7.21
C LYS A 19 -5.30 18.98 7.38
N ALA A 20 -5.74 19.60 6.28
CA ALA A 20 -6.41 20.89 6.30
C ALA A 20 -5.60 21.99 7.04
N ASP A 21 -4.27 21.94 6.97
CA ASP A 21 -3.33 22.94 7.52
C ASP A 21 -2.90 24.00 6.49
N GLY A 22 -3.32 23.86 5.24
CA GLY A 22 -2.93 24.76 4.14
C GLY A 22 -1.60 24.39 3.47
N GLU A 23 -0.97 23.29 3.88
CA GLU A 23 0.22 22.74 3.21
C GLU A 23 -0.19 21.91 1.99
N ILE A 24 0.46 22.19 0.85
CA ILE A 24 0.17 21.55 -0.45
C ILE A 24 1.32 20.67 -0.95
N ARG A 25 2.50 20.74 -0.32
CA ARG A 25 3.69 20.00 -0.78
C ARG A 25 3.74 18.56 -0.30
N GLN A 26 3.03 18.24 0.78
CA GLN A 26 3.05 16.91 1.41
C GLN A 26 1.65 16.27 1.45
N GLU A 27 0.84 16.51 0.41
CA GLU A 27 -0.55 16.02 0.35
C GLU A 27 -0.65 14.50 0.33
N TYR A 28 0.33 13.82 -0.27
CA TYR A 28 0.36 12.35 -0.39
C TYR A 28 0.97 11.68 0.83
N ARG A 29 0.51 12.08 2.02
CA ARG A 29 0.87 11.45 3.28
C ARG A 29 0.04 10.20 3.52
N THR A 30 0.69 9.04 3.53
CA THR A 30 0.05 7.74 3.72
C THR A 30 -0.45 7.56 5.15
N SER A 31 -1.32 6.58 5.38
CA SER A 31 -1.87 6.23 6.71
C SER A 31 -0.80 5.92 7.77
N ASN A 32 0.36 5.40 7.35
CA ASN A 32 1.52 5.18 8.23
C ASN A 32 2.43 6.41 8.39
N GLY A 33 2.03 7.58 7.89
CA GLY A 33 2.72 8.86 8.09
C GLY A 33 3.86 9.17 7.11
N ARG A 34 4.19 8.26 6.18
CA ARG A 34 5.18 8.52 5.11
C ARG A 34 4.61 9.42 4.02
N VAL A 35 5.48 10.07 3.26
CA VAL A 35 5.08 10.83 2.07
C VAL A 35 5.49 10.04 0.84
N THR A 36 4.52 9.65 0.02
CA THR A 36 4.76 9.02 -1.29
C THR A 36 4.66 10.05 -2.41
N LYS A 37 5.30 9.78 -3.54
CA LYS A 37 5.13 10.56 -4.77
C LYS A 37 4.01 10.03 -5.66
N ASN A 38 3.42 8.88 -5.31
CA ASN A 38 2.40 8.20 -6.09
C ASN A 38 1.02 8.40 -5.45
N ALA A 39 0.13 9.10 -6.16
CA ALA A 39 -1.24 9.36 -5.71
C ALA A 39 -2.05 8.06 -5.49
N VAL A 40 -1.79 7.02 -6.27
CA VAL A 40 -2.44 5.71 -6.14
C VAL A 40 -1.94 5.00 -4.87
N SER A 41 -0.63 4.97 -4.63
CA SER A 41 -0.09 4.44 -3.36
C SER A 41 -0.65 5.19 -2.14
N PHE A 42 -0.77 6.53 -2.26
CA PHE A 42 -1.40 7.35 -1.24
C PHE A 42 -2.85 6.91 -0.99
N ALA A 43 -3.67 6.84 -2.03
CA ALA A 43 -5.06 6.42 -1.91
C ALA A 43 -5.20 5.01 -1.33
N HIS A 44 -4.37 4.07 -1.78
CA HIS A 44 -4.35 2.69 -1.32
C HIS A 44 -3.99 2.56 0.16
N SER A 45 -3.11 3.41 0.68
CA SER A 45 -2.76 3.38 2.11
C SER A 45 -3.93 3.71 3.04
N TRP A 46 -4.95 4.43 2.53
CA TRP A 46 -6.14 4.84 3.29
C TRP A 46 -7.33 3.90 3.12
N VAL A 47 -7.17 2.79 2.41
CA VAL A 47 -8.21 1.75 2.35
C VAL A 47 -8.28 1.06 3.70
N LEU A 48 -9.48 1.01 4.27
CA LEU A 48 -9.76 0.21 5.46
C LEU A 48 -9.75 -1.27 5.05
N PRO A 49 -8.81 -2.07 5.57
CA PRO A 49 -8.77 -3.49 5.23
C PRO A 49 -9.93 -4.21 5.90
N ALA A 50 -10.57 -5.14 5.20
CA ALA A 50 -11.51 -6.03 5.85
C ALA A 50 -10.78 -7.03 6.75
N GLU A 51 -11.38 -7.38 7.88
CA GLU A 51 -10.83 -8.42 8.75
C GLU A 51 -11.01 -9.82 8.16
N ASN A 52 -12.11 -10.05 7.44
CA ASN A 52 -12.43 -11.34 6.85
C ASN A 52 -13.26 -11.20 5.55
N CYS A 53 -13.27 -12.25 4.73
CA CYS A 53 -14.01 -12.27 3.45
C CYS A 53 -15.56 -12.38 3.65
N ARG A 54 -16.08 -12.49 4.88
CA ARG A 54 -17.54 -12.63 5.16
C ARG A 54 -18.26 -11.29 5.24
N ASP A 55 -17.54 -10.22 5.61
CA ASP A 55 -18.12 -8.90 5.69
C ASP A 55 -18.49 -8.38 4.27
N THR A 56 -19.77 -8.08 4.09
CA THR A 56 -20.31 -7.54 2.82
C THR A 56 -20.32 -6.01 2.80
N THR A 57 -20.06 -5.37 3.94
CA THR A 57 -20.00 -3.92 4.12
C THR A 57 -18.58 -3.37 3.98
N GLU A 58 -17.57 -4.21 4.18
CA GLU A 58 -16.16 -3.83 4.05
C GLU A 58 -15.53 -4.21 2.71
N CYS A 59 -14.44 -3.53 2.35
CA CYS A 59 -13.63 -3.90 1.19
C CYS A 59 -12.87 -5.20 1.48
N ARG A 60 -13.10 -6.25 0.69
CA ARG A 60 -12.46 -7.60 0.76
C ARG A 60 -10.97 -7.61 0.39
N MET A 61 -10.25 -6.59 0.84
CA MET A 61 -8.86 -6.30 0.51
C MET A 61 -8.09 -6.04 1.79
N LYS A 62 -6.78 -6.27 1.73
CA LYS A 62 -5.78 -5.91 2.73
C LYS A 62 -4.67 -5.09 2.09
N VAL A 63 -3.96 -4.32 2.89
CA VAL A 63 -2.68 -3.72 2.50
C VAL A 63 -1.54 -4.63 2.93
N GLU A 64 -0.56 -4.86 2.06
CA GLU A 64 0.66 -5.59 2.42
C GLU A 64 1.89 -5.12 1.64
N SER A 65 3.07 -5.47 2.16
CA SER A 65 4.34 -5.34 1.45
C SER A 65 4.48 -6.52 0.48
N VAL A 66 4.65 -6.25 -0.81
CA VAL A 66 4.69 -7.28 -1.85
C VAL A 66 6.12 -7.54 -2.29
N GLN A 67 6.46 -8.81 -2.53
CA GLN A 67 7.74 -9.16 -3.13
C GLN A 67 7.69 -8.90 -4.64
N LEU A 68 8.75 -8.32 -5.18
CA LEU A 68 8.93 -8.19 -6.62
C LEU A 68 9.23 -9.57 -7.23
N GLU A 69 8.41 -10.00 -8.20
CA GLU A 69 8.58 -11.30 -8.88
C GLU A 69 9.79 -11.32 -9.83
N LYS A 70 10.21 -10.15 -10.30
CA LYS A 70 11.35 -9.97 -11.19
C LYS A 70 12.65 -10.25 -10.44
N LYS A 71 13.42 -11.25 -10.93
CA LYS A 71 14.80 -11.48 -10.48
C LYS A 71 15.61 -10.21 -10.72
N THR A 72 16.14 -9.65 -9.65
CA THR A 72 16.88 -8.39 -9.70
C THR A 72 18.26 -8.60 -9.11
N ASN A 73 19.27 -8.08 -9.81
CA ASN A 73 20.64 -8.01 -9.32
C ASN A 73 20.91 -6.58 -8.87
N VAL A 74 20.93 -6.35 -7.56
CA VAL A 74 21.35 -5.07 -6.98
C VAL A 74 22.81 -5.22 -6.60
N GLN A 75 23.68 -4.33 -7.08
CA GLN A 75 25.13 -4.37 -6.81
C GLN A 75 25.82 -5.71 -7.20
N GLY A 76 25.30 -6.41 -8.21
CA GLY A 76 25.89 -7.67 -8.70
C GLY A 76 25.48 -8.94 -7.91
N GLN A 77 24.60 -8.82 -6.92
CA GLN A 77 24.08 -9.94 -6.13
C GLN A 77 22.58 -10.13 -6.36
N GLU A 78 22.14 -11.39 -6.50
CA GLU A 78 20.72 -11.71 -6.61
C GLU A 78 20.01 -11.25 -5.34
N SER A 79 18.98 -10.42 -5.51
CA SER A 79 18.31 -9.72 -4.43
C SER A 79 16.81 -10.01 -4.44
N LYS A 80 16.23 -10.13 -3.25
CA LYS A 80 14.77 -10.15 -3.03
C LYS A 80 14.33 -8.74 -2.65
N CYS A 81 13.39 -8.19 -3.41
CA CYS A 81 12.92 -6.83 -3.20
C CYS A 81 11.48 -6.84 -2.69
N PHE A 82 11.19 -6.01 -1.69
CA PHE A 82 9.89 -5.90 -1.04
C PHE A 82 9.41 -4.45 -1.07
N SER A 83 8.12 -4.23 -1.33
CA SER A 83 7.59 -2.87 -1.44
C SER A 83 7.61 -2.17 -0.09
N VAL A 84 8.13 -0.94 -0.06
CA VAL A 84 8.12 -0.08 1.13
C VAL A 84 6.89 0.83 1.19
N GLU A 85 6.09 0.84 0.12
CA GLU A 85 4.77 1.45 0.04
C GLU A 85 3.72 0.32 0.07
N PRO A 86 2.57 0.50 0.76
CA PRO A 86 1.53 -0.51 0.86
C PRO A 86 0.87 -0.77 -0.49
N VAL A 87 0.65 -2.05 -0.80
CA VAL A 87 -0.04 -2.48 -2.03
C VAL A 87 -1.31 -3.23 -1.65
N LEU A 88 -2.41 -2.90 -2.32
CA LEU A 88 -3.69 -3.58 -2.11
C LEU A 88 -3.66 -5.00 -2.67
N ARG A 89 -4.09 -5.94 -1.84
CA ARG A 89 -4.22 -7.35 -2.16
C ARG A 89 -5.56 -7.87 -1.67
N CYS A 90 -6.05 -8.93 -2.30
CA CYS A 90 -7.26 -9.58 -1.83
C CYS A 90 -6.95 -10.33 -0.55
N LEU A 91 -7.95 -10.48 0.31
CA LEU A 91 -7.83 -11.37 1.45
C LEU A 91 -7.61 -12.82 1.01
N PRO A 92 -6.98 -13.68 1.82
CA PRO A 92 -6.88 -15.10 1.54
C PRO A 92 -8.26 -15.73 1.24
N GLY A 93 -8.35 -16.55 0.18
CA GLY A 93 -9.61 -17.13 -0.30
C GLY A 93 -10.42 -16.22 -1.24
N CYS A 94 -10.08 -14.94 -1.30
CA CYS A 94 -10.61 -13.99 -2.26
C CYS A 94 -9.70 -13.91 -3.52
N LEU A 95 -10.28 -13.80 -4.72
CA LEU A 95 -9.58 -13.65 -6.00
C LEU A 95 -9.77 -12.24 -6.57
N PRO A 96 -8.73 -11.63 -7.19
CA PRO A 96 -8.86 -10.33 -7.83
C PRO A 96 -9.72 -10.44 -9.10
N ILE A 97 -10.74 -9.59 -9.20
CA ILE A 97 -11.54 -9.43 -10.42
C ILE A 97 -11.20 -8.16 -11.19
N LYS A 98 -10.50 -7.22 -10.53
CA LYS A 98 -9.95 -6.02 -11.13
C LYS A 98 -8.61 -5.70 -10.50
N THR A 99 -7.61 -5.39 -11.32
CA THR A 99 -6.30 -4.93 -10.87
C THR A 99 -5.91 -3.64 -11.58
N THR A 100 -4.87 -3.00 -11.07
CA THR A 100 -4.22 -1.87 -11.73
C THR A 100 -2.72 -1.91 -11.50
N ALA A 101 -1.95 -1.40 -12.45
CA ALA A 101 -0.52 -1.27 -12.33
C ALA A 101 -0.17 -0.06 -11.45
N VAL A 102 0.67 -0.27 -10.44
CA VAL A 102 1.17 0.78 -9.56
C VAL A 102 2.69 0.74 -9.51
N THR A 103 3.32 1.91 -9.68
CA THR A 103 4.77 2.05 -9.50
C THR A 103 5.06 2.41 -8.05
N VAL A 104 5.69 1.50 -7.32
CA VAL A 104 6.00 1.64 -5.89
C VAL A 104 7.49 1.54 -5.64
N GLY A 105 7.95 2.08 -4.51
CA GLY A 105 9.31 1.87 -4.04
C GLY A 105 9.52 0.48 -3.46
N PHE A 106 10.68 -0.10 -3.69
CA PHE A 106 11.12 -1.38 -3.15
C PHE A 106 12.43 -1.23 -2.39
N HIS A 107 12.55 -1.97 -1.30
CA HIS A 107 13.80 -2.23 -0.59
C HIS A 107 14.28 -3.62 -0.94
N CYS A 108 15.55 -3.76 -1.29
CA CYS A 108 16.14 -5.00 -1.77
C CYS A 108 17.14 -5.56 -0.76
N LEU A 109 16.93 -6.81 -0.37
CA LEU A 109 17.82 -7.58 0.47
C LEU A 109 18.56 -8.61 -0.38
N ALA A 110 19.78 -8.94 0.00
CA ALA A 110 20.50 -10.07 -0.58
C ALA A 110 19.65 -11.36 -0.45
N LYS A 111 19.69 -12.24 -1.45
CA LYS A 111 18.87 -13.47 -1.47
C LYS A 111 19.06 -14.36 -0.24
N ASP A 112 20.28 -14.37 0.29
CA ASP A 112 20.78 -15.09 1.45
C ASP A 112 20.65 -14.31 2.78
N ALA A 113 19.91 -13.20 2.79
CA ALA A 113 19.61 -12.48 4.02
C ALA A 113 18.98 -13.42 5.06
N ALA A 114 19.62 -13.52 6.23
CA ALA A 114 19.25 -14.45 7.30
C ALA A 114 17.88 -14.14 7.93
N VAL A 115 17.40 -12.91 7.82
CA VAL A 115 16.11 -12.46 8.36
C VAL A 115 15.42 -11.57 7.32
N ILE A 116 14.18 -11.91 6.99
CA ILE A 116 13.30 -11.07 6.17
C ILE A 116 12.39 -10.31 7.13
N PRO A 117 12.49 -8.96 7.20
CA PRO A 117 11.57 -8.15 7.99
C PRO A 117 10.12 -8.41 7.60
N GLN A 118 9.21 -8.39 8.56
CA GLN A 118 7.78 -8.55 8.29
C GLN A 118 7.14 -7.23 7.81
N ASP A 119 7.78 -6.11 8.09
CA ASP A 119 7.35 -4.76 7.70
C ASP A 119 8.51 -4.01 7.01
N PHE A 120 8.29 -3.62 5.76
CA PHE A 120 9.24 -2.86 4.93
C PHE A 120 8.92 -1.36 4.89
N TYR A 121 7.83 -0.91 5.53
CA TYR A 121 7.37 0.47 5.52
C TYR A 121 8.28 1.46 6.24
N ASN A 122 9.42 1.05 6.81
CA ASN A 122 10.43 1.95 7.38
C ASN A 122 11.77 1.92 6.64
N TYR A 123 11.90 1.06 5.63
CA TYR A 123 13.13 0.91 4.87
C TYR A 123 13.27 1.95 3.76
N SER A 124 14.51 2.14 3.31
CA SER A 124 14.84 3.00 2.17
C SER A 124 14.27 2.44 0.88
N VAL A 125 14.00 3.33 -0.07
CA VAL A 125 13.67 2.95 -1.43
C VAL A 125 14.98 2.76 -2.19
N ASP A 126 15.30 1.53 -2.56
CA ASP A 126 16.49 1.22 -3.36
C ASP A 126 16.18 1.28 -4.85
N MET A 127 14.96 0.91 -5.23
CA MET A 127 14.47 1.01 -6.59
C MET A 127 12.96 1.28 -6.65
N ARG A 128 12.48 1.72 -7.82
CA ARG A 128 11.05 1.84 -8.11
C ARG A 128 10.71 0.94 -9.28
N GLU A 129 9.67 0.14 -9.12
CA GLU A 129 9.23 -0.81 -10.14
C GLU A 129 7.70 -0.91 -10.12
N THR A 130 7.14 -1.41 -11.22
CA THR A 130 5.69 -1.56 -11.36
C THR A 130 5.23 -2.93 -10.87
N THR A 131 4.17 -2.95 -10.07
CA THR A 131 3.49 -4.16 -9.60
C THR A 131 1.98 -4.03 -9.76
N GLN A 132 1.24 -5.13 -9.61
CA GLN A 132 -0.22 -5.13 -9.68
C GLN A 132 -0.81 -4.91 -8.28
N ALA A 133 -1.70 -3.94 -8.15
CA ALA A 133 -2.56 -3.75 -6.99
C ALA A 133 -3.98 -4.25 -7.32
N HIS A 134 -4.64 -4.88 -6.35
CA HIS A 134 -6.02 -5.35 -6.53
C HIS A 134 -6.99 -4.20 -6.23
N LEU A 135 -7.97 -3.98 -7.10
CA LEU A 135 -8.98 -2.93 -6.96
C LEU A 135 -10.36 -3.48 -6.59
N ALA A 136 -10.62 -4.76 -6.90
CA ALA A 136 -11.84 -5.44 -6.53
C ALA A 136 -11.58 -6.94 -6.40
N CYS A 137 -12.24 -7.57 -5.42
CA CYS A 137 -12.05 -8.96 -5.06
C CYS A 137 -13.39 -9.70 -4.99
N SER A 138 -13.40 -10.95 -5.43
CA SER A 138 -14.53 -11.88 -5.30
C SER A 138 -14.11 -13.09 -4.47
N CYS A 139 -14.91 -13.48 -3.49
CA CYS A 139 -14.63 -14.65 -2.64
C CYS A 139 -15.25 -15.90 -3.24
N THR A 140 -14.61 -17.06 -3.03
CA THR A 140 -15.31 -18.32 -3.24
C THR A 140 -16.32 -18.56 -2.11
N PRO A 141 -17.35 -19.41 -2.30
CA PRO A 141 -18.30 -19.76 -1.24
C PRO A 141 -17.64 -20.40 -0.01
N GLN A 142 -16.43 -20.94 -0.15
CA GLN A 142 -15.66 -21.52 0.96
C GLN A 142 -15.05 -20.47 1.90
N CYS A 143 -15.19 -19.18 1.59
CA CYS A 143 -14.80 -18.07 2.46
C CYS A 143 -15.89 -17.67 3.47
N ALA A 144 -17.03 -18.37 3.47
CA ALA A 144 -18.19 -18.13 4.34
C ALA A 144 -18.03 -18.73 5.74
#